data_AF-Q8X8G2-F1
#
_entry.id   AF-Q8X8G2-F1
#
_cell.length_a   1.000
_cell.length_b   1.000
_cell.length_c   1.000
_cell.angle_alpha   90.00
_cell.angle_beta   90.00
_cell.angle_gamma   90.00
#
_symmetry.space_group_name_H-M   'P 1'
#
loop_
_entity.id
_entity.type
_entity.pdbx_description
1 polymer ?
#
loop_
_entity_poly.entity_id
_entity_poly.type
_entity_poly.pdbx_seq_one_letter_code
_entity_poly.pdbx_strand_id
1 'polypeptide(L)'
;MIKTRFSRWLTFFTFAAAVALALPAKANTWPLPPAGSRLVGENKFHVVENDGGSLEAIAKKYNVGFLALLQANPGVDPYVPRAGSVLTIPLQTLLPDAPREGIVINIAELRLYYYPPGKNSVTVYPIGIGQLGGDTLTPTMVTTVSDKRANPTWTPTANIRARYKAQGIELPAVVPAGPDNPMGHHAIRLAAYGGVYLLHGTNADFGIGMRVSSGCIRLRDDDIKTLFSQVTPGTKVNIINTPIKVSAEPNGARLVEVHQPLSEKIDDDPQLLPITLNSAMQSFKDAAQTDAEVMQHVMDVRSGMPVDVRRHQVSPQTL
;
A
#
# COMPACT_ATOMS: atom_id res chain seq x y z
N MET A 1 -13.26 -50.72 65.85
CA MET A 1 -12.66 -51.29 64.63
C MET A 1 -12.39 -50.14 63.67
N ILE A 2 -11.13 -50.01 63.24
CA ILE A 2 -10.52 -48.91 62.47
C ILE A 2 -11.37 -48.46 61.27
N LYS A 3 -11.46 -47.14 61.01
CA LYS A 3 -11.56 -46.56 59.65
C LYS A 3 -11.22 -45.06 59.61
N THR A 4 -9.94 -44.86 59.35
CA THR A 4 -9.26 -43.85 58.50
C THR A 4 -10.03 -42.66 57.90
N ARG A 5 -9.39 -41.50 58.07
CA ARG A 5 -9.58 -40.21 57.38
C ARG A 5 -9.46 -40.35 55.85
N PHE A 6 -10.30 -39.62 55.11
CA PHE A 6 -9.96 -39.11 53.78
C PHE A 6 -10.49 -37.67 53.63
N SER A 7 -9.57 -36.70 53.65
CA SER A 7 -9.83 -35.31 53.32
C SER A 7 -9.86 -35.18 51.79
N ARG A 8 -10.97 -34.72 51.23
CA ARG A 8 -11.05 -34.32 49.82
C ARG A 8 -10.74 -32.83 49.74
N TRP A 9 -9.51 -32.49 49.33
CA TRP A 9 -9.19 -31.18 48.80
C TRP A 9 -9.71 -31.11 47.37
N LEU A 10 -10.66 -30.21 47.11
CA LEU A 10 -11.18 -29.93 45.78
C LEU A 10 -10.35 -28.77 45.21
N THR A 11 -9.33 -29.07 44.43
CA THR A 11 -8.57 -28.07 43.65
C THR A 11 -9.44 -27.62 42.47
N PHE A 12 -10.02 -26.43 42.56
CA PHE A 12 -10.60 -25.74 41.42
C PHE A 12 -9.48 -25.23 40.51
N PHE A 13 -9.22 -25.92 39.40
CA PHE A 13 -8.48 -25.34 38.28
C PHE A 13 -9.43 -24.43 37.50
N THR A 14 -9.38 -23.12 37.75
CA THR A 14 -9.99 -22.12 36.87
C THR A 14 -9.16 -22.02 35.59
N PHE A 15 -9.65 -22.62 34.52
CA PHE A 15 -9.13 -22.43 33.17
C PHE A 15 -9.50 -21.01 32.70
N ALA A 16 -8.59 -20.05 32.88
CA ALA A 16 -8.74 -18.73 32.29
C ALA A 16 -8.52 -18.86 30.77
N ALA A 17 -9.60 -18.98 30.01
CA ALA A 17 -9.56 -18.88 28.57
C ALA A 17 -9.12 -17.46 28.19
N ALA A 18 -7.87 -17.29 27.77
CA ALA A 18 -7.40 -16.07 27.14
C ALA A 18 -8.10 -15.94 25.78
N VAL A 19 -9.21 -15.19 25.75
CA VAL A 19 -9.83 -14.77 24.50
C VAL A 19 -8.89 -13.74 23.86
N ALA A 20 -8.07 -14.20 22.91
CA ALA A 20 -7.37 -13.31 22.01
C ALA A 20 -8.40 -12.64 21.11
N LEU A 21 -8.85 -11.44 21.48
CA LEU A 21 -9.63 -10.58 20.60
C LEU A 21 -8.69 -10.17 19.45
N ALA A 22 -8.77 -10.88 18.33
CA ALA A 22 -8.19 -10.44 17.07
C ALA A 22 -8.91 -9.14 16.66
N LEU A 23 -8.31 -7.99 16.99
CA LEU A 23 -8.78 -6.72 16.48
C LEU A 23 -8.68 -6.77 14.95
N PRO A 24 -9.74 -6.43 14.20
CA PRO A 24 -9.65 -6.38 12.75
C PRO A 24 -8.52 -5.44 12.37
N ALA A 25 -7.74 -5.81 11.35
CA ALA A 25 -6.74 -4.94 10.77
C ALA A 25 -7.43 -3.63 10.38
N LYS A 26 -7.18 -2.56 11.14
CA LYS A 26 -7.78 -1.26 10.88
C LYS A 26 -7.20 -0.74 9.57
N ALA A 27 -8.06 -0.24 8.68
CA ALA A 27 -7.61 0.54 7.55
C ALA A 27 -6.74 1.70 8.05
N ASN A 28 -5.69 2.03 7.30
CA ASN A 28 -4.75 3.06 7.66
C ASN A 28 -5.37 4.44 7.40
N THR A 29 -6.20 4.89 8.35
CA THR A 29 -6.97 6.13 8.30
C THR A 29 -6.39 7.16 9.27
N TRP A 30 -6.16 8.38 8.78
CA TRP A 30 -5.66 9.51 9.57
C TRP A 30 -6.52 10.75 9.35
N PRO A 31 -6.57 11.69 10.31
CA PRO A 31 -7.08 13.03 10.04
C PRO A 31 -6.26 13.66 8.92
N LEU A 32 -6.90 14.49 8.09
CA LEU A 32 -6.14 15.31 7.15
C LEU A 32 -5.24 16.28 7.94
N PRO A 33 -4.00 16.49 7.47
CA PRO A 33 -3.09 17.40 8.15
C PRO A 33 -3.56 18.85 7.97
N PRO A 34 -3.08 19.78 8.82
CA PRO A 34 -3.40 21.20 8.71
C PRO A 34 -3.10 21.76 7.32
N ALA A 35 -3.71 22.91 6.99
CA ALA A 35 -3.43 23.60 5.74
C ALA A 35 -1.92 23.85 5.55
N GLY A 36 -1.42 23.57 4.35
CA GLY A 36 0.01 23.67 4.03
C GLY A 36 0.85 22.44 4.42
N SER A 37 0.35 21.53 5.25
CA SER A 37 1.03 20.27 5.58
C SER A 37 0.55 19.13 4.68
N ARG A 38 1.44 18.19 4.36
CA ARG A 38 1.12 16.97 3.60
C ARG A 38 1.46 15.69 4.34
N LEU A 39 2.16 15.77 5.48
CA LEU A 39 2.56 14.60 6.25
C LEU A 39 1.38 13.99 7.01
N VAL A 40 1.17 12.68 6.87
CA VAL A 40 0.22 11.91 7.67
C VAL A 40 0.86 10.61 8.16
N GLY A 41 0.29 10.06 9.22
CA GLY A 41 0.74 8.80 9.79
C GLY A 41 2.08 8.89 10.51
N GLU A 42 2.45 7.76 11.11
CA GLU A 42 3.67 7.59 11.90
C GLU A 42 4.20 6.18 11.64
N ASN A 43 5.51 6.08 11.38
CA ASN A 43 6.16 4.79 11.23
C ASN A 43 6.08 3.99 12.53
N LYS A 44 6.01 2.68 12.39
CA LYS A 44 6.05 1.75 13.53
C LYS A 44 7.25 0.84 13.41
N PHE A 45 7.59 0.16 14.50
CA PHE A 45 8.61 -0.87 14.52
C PHE A 45 7.99 -2.21 14.85
N HIS A 46 8.44 -3.26 14.18
CA HIS A 46 7.98 -4.63 14.38
C HIS A 46 9.19 -5.52 14.65
N VAL A 47 9.19 -6.22 15.79
CA VAL A 47 10.19 -7.24 16.08
C VAL A 47 9.73 -8.54 15.40
N VAL A 48 10.56 -9.09 14.53
CA VAL A 48 10.28 -10.36 13.84
C VAL A 48 10.23 -11.49 14.86
N GLU A 49 9.10 -12.18 14.90
CA GLU A 49 8.84 -13.31 15.79
C GLU A 49 9.57 -14.57 15.28
N ASN A 50 9.91 -15.52 16.17
CA ASN A 50 10.55 -16.78 15.79
C ASN A 50 9.49 -17.85 15.46
N ASP A 51 8.58 -17.53 14.55
CA ASP A 51 7.42 -18.35 14.18
C ASP A 51 7.45 -18.82 12.71
N GLY A 52 8.47 -18.41 11.94
CA GLY A 52 8.59 -18.69 10.51
C GLY A 52 7.66 -17.87 9.63
N GLY A 53 7.07 -16.77 10.15
CA GLY A 53 6.22 -15.87 9.38
C GLY A 53 6.96 -15.15 8.26
N SER A 54 6.27 -14.90 7.14
CA SER A 54 6.83 -14.22 5.97
C SER A 54 6.69 -12.70 6.04
N LEU A 55 7.43 -11.99 5.17
CA LEU A 55 7.30 -10.54 5.06
C LEU A 55 5.91 -10.10 4.58
N GLU A 56 5.23 -10.91 3.74
CA GLU A 56 3.85 -10.64 3.32
C GLU A 56 2.88 -10.75 4.51
N ALA A 57 3.08 -11.72 5.42
CA ALA A 57 2.24 -11.83 6.62
C ALA A 57 2.35 -10.58 7.49
N ILE A 58 3.57 -10.04 7.64
CA ILE A 58 3.83 -8.77 8.33
C ILE A 58 3.19 -7.60 7.57
N ALA A 59 3.33 -7.55 6.24
CA ALA A 59 2.71 -6.51 5.41
C ALA A 59 1.18 -6.50 5.56
N LYS A 60 0.55 -7.68 5.58
CA LYS A 60 -0.89 -7.86 5.83
C LYS A 60 -1.29 -7.41 7.25
N LYS A 61 -0.51 -7.77 8.28
CA LYS A 61 -0.73 -7.38 9.68
C LYS A 61 -0.82 -5.86 9.86
N TYR A 62 0.01 -5.10 9.17
CA TYR A 62 0.04 -3.63 9.23
C TYR A 62 -0.70 -2.93 8.08
N ASN A 63 -1.33 -3.70 7.21
CA ASN A 63 -1.95 -3.24 5.98
C ASN A 63 -1.06 -2.30 5.14
N VAL A 64 0.19 -2.71 4.92
CA VAL A 64 1.14 -2.03 4.02
C VAL A 64 1.40 -2.89 2.78
N GLY A 65 1.96 -2.28 1.74
CA GLY A 65 2.31 -2.98 0.50
C GLY A 65 3.63 -3.73 0.66
N PHE A 66 3.74 -4.90 0.03
CA PHE A 66 4.94 -5.74 0.11
C PHE A 66 6.23 -5.00 -0.32
N LEU A 67 6.23 -4.38 -1.50
CA LEU A 67 7.41 -3.64 -1.99
C LEU A 67 7.73 -2.40 -1.15
N ALA A 68 6.72 -1.74 -0.56
CA ALA A 68 6.97 -0.62 0.35
C ALA A 68 7.69 -1.10 1.63
N LEU A 69 7.31 -2.27 2.16
CA LEU A 69 7.98 -2.86 3.32
C LEU A 69 9.41 -3.31 2.99
N LEU A 70 9.66 -3.83 1.78
CA LEU A 70 11.01 -4.14 1.30
C LEU A 70 11.88 -2.88 1.15
N GLN A 71 11.36 -1.82 0.53
CA GLN A 71 12.09 -0.55 0.36
C GLN A 71 12.48 0.08 1.71
N ALA A 72 11.58 0.00 2.70
CA ALA A 72 11.85 0.51 4.04
C ALA A 72 12.86 -0.34 4.85
N ASN A 73 13.14 -1.57 4.43
CA ASN A 73 14.01 -2.53 5.14
C ASN A 73 15.01 -3.21 4.20
N PRO A 74 16.03 -2.49 3.69
CA PRO A 74 17.01 -3.06 2.78
C PRO A 74 17.69 -4.31 3.34
N GLY A 75 17.77 -5.37 2.53
CA GLY A 75 18.44 -6.63 2.90
C GLY A 75 17.61 -7.59 3.75
N VAL A 76 16.35 -7.29 4.06
CA VAL A 76 15.44 -8.25 4.70
C VAL A 76 15.16 -9.44 3.77
N ASP A 77 15.17 -10.65 4.32
CA ASP A 77 14.71 -11.85 3.61
C ASP A 77 13.17 -11.80 3.49
N PRO A 78 12.59 -11.81 2.28
CA PRO A 78 11.15 -11.72 2.10
C PRO A 78 10.38 -12.99 2.52
N TYR A 79 11.04 -14.15 2.50
CA TYR A 79 10.42 -15.44 2.77
C TYR A 79 10.48 -15.76 4.27
N VAL A 80 11.65 -15.58 4.87
CA VAL A 80 11.88 -15.86 6.30
C VAL A 80 12.73 -14.74 6.92
N PRO A 81 12.13 -13.58 7.25
CA PRO A 81 12.81 -12.52 7.96
C PRO A 81 13.50 -13.04 9.22
N ARG A 82 14.69 -12.51 9.52
CA ARG A 82 15.49 -12.99 10.65
C ARG A 82 14.78 -12.71 11.98
N ALA A 83 14.45 -13.75 12.74
CA ALA A 83 13.87 -13.63 14.08
C ALA A 83 14.71 -12.71 14.99
N GLY A 84 14.04 -11.86 15.77
CA GLY A 84 14.65 -10.86 16.65
C GLY A 84 15.16 -9.60 15.95
N SER A 85 15.16 -9.54 14.61
CA SER A 85 15.41 -8.28 13.89
C SER A 85 14.23 -7.32 14.02
N VAL A 86 14.49 -6.03 13.83
CA VAL A 86 13.47 -4.98 13.88
C VAL A 86 13.22 -4.47 12.46
N LEU A 87 11.97 -4.53 12.02
CA LEU A 87 11.52 -3.95 10.76
C LEU A 87 10.85 -2.60 11.03
N THR A 88 11.15 -1.63 10.17
CA THR A 88 10.39 -0.38 10.08
C THR A 88 9.16 -0.60 9.23
N ILE A 89 7.99 -0.26 9.77
CA ILE A 89 6.70 -0.32 9.08
C ILE A 89 6.38 1.09 8.54
N PRO A 90 6.42 1.30 7.21
CA PRO A 90 6.34 2.62 6.59
C PRO A 90 4.90 3.13 6.48
N LEU A 91 4.34 3.52 7.63
CA LEU A 91 2.98 4.06 7.75
C LEU A 91 2.94 5.59 7.64
N GLN A 92 4.06 6.28 7.81
CA GLN A 92 4.16 7.71 7.59
C GLN A 92 4.35 8.01 6.09
N THR A 93 3.61 8.97 5.56
CA THR A 93 3.70 9.34 4.14
C THR A 93 3.29 10.80 3.90
N LEU A 94 3.85 11.40 2.86
CA LEU A 94 3.37 12.63 2.26
C LEU A 94 2.18 12.33 1.35
N LEU A 95 1.05 13.01 1.56
CA LEU A 95 -0.08 12.94 0.65
C LEU A 95 0.33 13.41 -0.76
N PRO A 96 -0.15 12.78 -1.85
CA PRO A 96 0.16 13.22 -3.21
C PRO A 96 -0.22 14.68 -3.48
N ASP A 97 0.48 15.31 -4.43
CA ASP A 97 0.17 16.66 -4.88
C ASP A 97 -0.97 16.63 -5.91
N ALA A 98 -2.16 16.30 -5.41
CA ALA A 98 -3.38 16.17 -6.19
C ALA A 98 -4.56 16.64 -5.33
N PRO A 99 -5.69 17.01 -5.95
CA PRO A 99 -6.90 17.33 -5.20
C PRO A 99 -7.26 16.22 -4.19
N ARG A 100 -7.43 16.59 -2.92
CA ARG A 100 -7.81 15.67 -1.82
C ARG A 100 -9.29 15.34 -1.88
N GLU A 101 -9.74 14.75 -2.99
CA GLU A 101 -11.15 14.49 -3.29
C GLU A 101 -11.32 13.10 -3.89
N GLY A 102 -12.28 12.32 -3.39
CA GLY A 102 -12.59 11.00 -3.92
C GLY A 102 -11.41 10.05 -3.78
N ILE A 103 -10.98 9.44 -4.88
CA ILE A 103 -9.88 8.49 -4.92
C ILE A 103 -8.69 9.10 -5.67
N VAL A 104 -7.51 9.08 -5.05
CA VAL A 104 -6.24 9.31 -5.73
C VAL A 104 -5.42 8.02 -5.66
N ILE A 105 -4.91 7.55 -6.78
CA ILE A 105 -4.08 6.34 -6.85
C ILE A 105 -2.71 6.76 -7.36
N ASN A 106 -1.67 6.52 -6.57
CA ASN A 106 -0.30 6.71 -7.03
C ASN A 106 0.32 5.34 -7.31
N ILE A 107 0.41 5.01 -8.59
CA ILE A 107 0.91 3.70 -9.02
C ILE A 107 2.41 3.53 -8.78
N ALA A 108 3.17 4.62 -8.64
CA ALA A 108 4.61 4.57 -8.35
C ALA A 108 4.93 4.01 -6.96
N GLU A 109 4.04 4.25 -6.00
CA GLU A 109 4.20 3.82 -4.61
C GLU A 109 3.16 2.75 -4.20
N LEU A 110 2.36 2.28 -5.17
CA LEU A 110 1.36 1.24 -4.98
C LEU A 110 0.39 1.53 -3.84
N ARG A 111 -0.10 2.78 -3.78
CA ARG A 111 -1.08 3.24 -2.78
C ARG A 111 -2.30 3.89 -3.42
N LEU A 112 -3.45 3.62 -2.80
CA LEU A 112 -4.71 4.32 -3.02
C LEU A 112 -5.02 5.19 -1.81
N TYR A 113 -5.31 6.46 -2.04
CA TYR A 113 -5.74 7.44 -1.06
C TYR A 113 -7.23 7.73 -1.27
N TYR A 114 -8.05 7.45 -0.26
CA TYR A 114 -9.47 7.79 -0.29
C TYR A 114 -9.77 8.95 0.66
N TYR A 115 -10.41 9.97 0.10
CA TYR A 115 -10.87 11.18 0.77
C TYR A 115 -12.42 11.15 0.80
N PRO A 116 -13.04 10.70 1.91
CA PRO A 116 -14.49 10.59 1.99
C PRO A 116 -15.14 11.99 1.94
N PRO A 117 -16.23 12.18 1.17
CA PRO A 117 -16.94 13.46 1.12
C PRO A 117 -17.38 13.93 2.51
N GLY A 118 -17.13 15.21 2.81
CA GLY A 118 -17.52 15.84 4.07
C GLY A 118 -16.75 15.38 5.31
N LYS A 119 -15.68 14.58 5.16
CA LYS A 119 -14.83 14.15 6.28
C LYS A 119 -13.43 14.74 6.17
N ASN A 120 -12.88 15.16 7.30
CA ASN A 120 -11.49 15.63 7.39
C ASN A 120 -10.52 14.46 7.65
N SER A 121 -10.54 13.46 6.77
CA SER A 121 -9.73 12.25 6.91
C SER A 121 -9.27 11.71 5.57
N VAL A 122 -8.17 10.97 5.59
CA VAL A 122 -7.67 10.19 4.46
C VAL A 122 -7.45 8.75 4.90
N THR A 123 -7.87 7.80 4.06
CA THR A 123 -7.53 6.38 4.25
C THR A 123 -6.59 5.94 3.15
N VAL A 124 -5.49 5.29 3.52
CA VAL A 124 -4.48 4.81 2.59
C VAL A 124 -4.53 3.30 2.54
N TYR A 125 -4.70 2.76 1.34
CA TYR A 125 -4.74 1.34 1.05
C TYR A 125 -3.54 0.95 0.19
N PRO A 126 -2.81 -0.12 0.52
CA PRO A 126 -1.85 -0.69 -0.40
C PRO A 126 -2.60 -1.38 -1.54
N ILE A 127 -2.05 -1.30 -2.76
CA ILE A 127 -2.69 -1.86 -3.95
C ILE A 127 -1.73 -2.73 -4.75
N GLY A 128 -2.28 -3.72 -5.46
CA GLY A 128 -1.59 -4.40 -6.56
C GLY A 128 -1.99 -3.79 -7.89
N ILE A 129 -1.07 -3.69 -8.83
CA ILE A 129 -1.33 -3.12 -10.17
C ILE A 129 -0.94 -4.10 -11.28
N GLY A 130 -1.14 -3.65 -12.52
CA GLY A 130 -0.76 -4.34 -13.74
C GLY A 130 0.70 -4.78 -13.78
N GLN A 131 0.92 -6.03 -14.16
CA GLN A 131 2.25 -6.55 -14.46
C GLN A 131 2.88 -5.83 -15.67
N LEU A 132 4.17 -6.09 -15.89
CA LEU A 132 4.84 -5.65 -17.10
C LEU A 132 4.37 -6.43 -18.34
N GLY A 133 4.40 -5.75 -19.48
CA GLY A 133 4.18 -6.36 -20.80
C GLY A 133 2.83 -6.01 -21.43
N GLY A 134 2.88 -5.42 -22.63
CA GLY A 134 1.74 -5.24 -23.52
C GLY A 134 0.57 -4.47 -22.90
N ASP A 135 -0.61 -5.07 -22.95
CA ASP A 135 -1.91 -4.51 -22.56
C ASP A 135 -2.25 -4.70 -21.06
N THR A 136 -1.28 -5.13 -20.25
CA THR A 136 -1.50 -5.44 -18.84
C THR A 136 -1.15 -4.32 -17.88
N LEU A 137 -0.66 -3.18 -18.39
CA LEU A 137 -0.29 -2.03 -17.58
C LEU A 137 -1.53 -1.33 -17.00
N THR A 138 -1.39 -0.79 -15.79
CA THR A 138 -2.38 0.13 -15.22
C THR A 138 -2.08 1.56 -15.72
N PRO A 139 -2.96 2.21 -16.49
CA PRO A 139 -2.70 3.54 -17.04
C PRO A 139 -2.93 4.64 -15.99
N THR A 140 -2.26 5.78 -16.19
CA THR A 140 -2.64 7.05 -15.53
C THR A 140 -3.88 7.62 -16.19
N MET A 141 -4.82 8.18 -15.41
CA MET A 141 -6.05 8.76 -15.94
C MET A 141 -6.82 9.56 -14.89
N VAL A 142 -7.65 10.49 -15.35
CA VAL A 142 -8.73 11.09 -14.55
C VAL A 142 -10.05 10.48 -14.99
N THR A 143 -10.81 9.92 -14.06
CA THR A 143 -12.06 9.22 -14.33
C THR A 143 -13.01 9.27 -13.12
N THR A 144 -14.09 8.50 -13.17
CA THR A 144 -15.04 8.34 -12.07
C THR A 144 -15.37 6.87 -11.87
N VAL A 145 -15.95 6.54 -10.72
CA VAL A 145 -16.63 5.26 -10.52
C VAL A 145 -17.89 5.24 -11.39
N SER A 146 -18.03 4.25 -12.27
CA SER A 146 -19.21 4.08 -13.12
C SER A 146 -20.25 3.16 -12.50
N ASP A 147 -19.80 2.07 -11.88
CA ASP A 147 -20.66 1.04 -11.27
C ASP A 147 -19.91 0.32 -10.15
N LYS A 148 -20.63 -0.38 -9.28
CA LYS A 148 -20.04 -1.27 -8.27
C LYS A 148 -20.89 -2.52 -8.10
N ARG A 149 -20.24 -3.68 -8.01
CA ARG A 149 -20.89 -4.98 -7.84
C ARG A 149 -20.30 -5.77 -6.68
N ALA A 150 -21.16 -6.21 -5.77
CA ALA A 150 -20.83 -7.25 -4.79
C ALA A 150 -20.95 -8.62 -5.46
N ASN A 151 -20.09 -9.56 -5.05
CA ASN A 151 -19.97 -10.91 -5.62
C ASN A 151 -19.92 -10.88 -7.16
N PRO A 152 -18.90 -10.22 -7.75
CA PRO A 152 -18.79 -10.11 -9.19
C PRO A 152 -18.55 -11.48 -9.83
N THR A 153 -19.07 -11.67 -11.03
CA THR A 153 -18.55 -12.69 -11.96
C THR A 153 -17.34 -12.11 -12.68
N TRP A 154 -16.37 -12.95 -13.05
CA TRP A 154 -15.24 -12.53 -13.88
C TRP A 154 -15.34 -13.11 -15.29
N THR A 155 -15.30 -12.23 -16.28
CA THR A 155 -15.23 -12.62 -17.70
C THR A 155 -13.83 -12.24 -18.20
N PRO A 156 -12.91 -13.21 -18.39
CA PRO A 156 -11.58 -12.91 -18.91
C PRO A 156 -11.66 -12.18 -20.25
N THR A 157 -10.76 -11.25 -20.53
CA THR A 157 -10.70 -10.61 -21.86
C THR A 157 -10.14 -11.58 -22.90
N ALA A 158 -10.30 -11.25 -24.20
CA ALA A 158 -9.74 -12.07 -25.27
C ALA A 158 -8.21 -12.24 -25.13
N ASN A 159 -7.51 -11.16 -24.76
CA ASN A 159 -6.06 -11.17 -24.58
C ASN A 159 -5.65 -12.02 -23.37
N ILE A 160 -6.37 -11.94 -22.24
CA ILE A 160 -6.13 -12.80 -21.08
C ILE A 160 -6.33 -14.27 -21.46
N ARG A 161 -7.41 -14.62 -22.17
CA ARG A 161 -7.64 -15.99 -22.65
C ARG A 161 -6.52 -16.47 -23.57
N ALA A 162 -6.08 -15.65 -24.52
CA ALA A 162 -5.00 -15.99 -25.43
C ALA A 162 -3.69 -16.27 -24.68
N ARG A 163 -3.34 -15.43 -23.69
CA ARG A 163 -2.14 -15.60 -22.86
C ARG A 163 -2.18 -16.89 -22.04
N TYR A 164 -3.28 -17.19 -21.37
CA TYR A 164 -3.41 -18.43 -20.59
C TYR A 164 -3.42 -19.66 -21.49
N LYS A 165 -4.08 -19.58 -22.66
CA LYS A 165 -4.06 -20.66 -23.65
C LYS A 165 -2.64 -20.97 -24.17
N ALA A 166 -1.81 -19.95 -24.36
CA ALA A 166 -0.41 -20.12 -24.73
C ALA A 166 0.43 -20.83 -23.65
N GLN A 167 -0.04 -20.83 -22.40
CA GLN A 167 0.55 -21.57 -21.27
C GLN A 167 -0.10 -22.96 -21.06
N GLY A 168 -0.98 -23.39 -21.96
CA GLY A 168 -1.71 -24.66 -21.84
C GLY A 168 -2.89 -24.62 -20.86
N ILE A 169 -3.31 -23.42 -20.41
CA ILE A 169 -4.43 -23.25 -19.48
C ILE A 169 -5.65 -22.72 -20.23
N GLU A 170 -6.73 -23.50 -20.25
CA GLU A 170 -8.01 -23.07 -20.81
C GLU A 170 -8.86 -22.40 -19.73
N LEU A 171 -9.14 -21.10 -19.91
CA LEU A 171 -9.98 -20.34 -18.98
C LEU A 171 -11.46 -20.49 -19.36
N PRO A 172 -12.37 -20.64 -18.38
CA PRO A 172 -13.80 -20.62 -18.65
C PRO A 172 -14.24 -19.27 -19.22
N ALA A 173 -15.33 -19.27 -19.99
CA ALA A 173 -15.89 -18.04 -20.55
C ALA A 173 -16.30 -17.04 -19.45
N VAL A 174 -16.83 -17.56 -18.34
CA VAL A 174 -17.20 -16.81 -17.15
C VAL A 174 -16.78 -17.62 -15.93
N VAL A 175 -16.03 -17.00 -15.03
CA VAL A 175 -15.80 -17.50 -13.66
C VAL A 175 -16.93 -16.96 -12.78
N PRO A 176 -17.71 -17.84 -12.12
CA PRO A 176 -18.81 -17.41 -11.26
C PRO A 176 -18.28 -16.66 -10.03
N ALA A 177 -19.19 -16.00 -9.30
CA ALA A 177 -18.84 -15.46 -7.99
C ALA A 177 -18.53 -16.61 -7.01
N GLY A 178 -17.58 -16.40 -6.12
CA GLY A 178 -17.19 -17.38 -5.11
C GLY A 178 -15.74 -17.23 -4.66
N PRO A 179 -15.26 -18.10 -3.76
CA PRO A 179 -13.88 -18.06 -3.24
C PRO A 179 -12.82 -18.18 -4.33
N ASP A 180 -13.11 -18.90 -5.42
CA ASP A 180 -12.16 -19.09 -6.53
C ASP A 180 -12.16 -17.95 -7.55
N ASN A 181 -13.01 -16.92 -7.36
CA ASN A 181 -13.04 -15.79 -8.28
C ASN A 181 -11.84 -14.86 -8.03
N PRO A 182 -10.98 -14.61 -9.05
CA PRO A 182 -9.78 -13.80 -8.87
C PRO A 182 -10.07 -12.31 -8.64
N MET A 183 -11.32 -11.87 -8.82
CA MET A 183 -11.76 -10.51 -8.50
C MET A 183 -12.14 -10.32 -7.03
N GLY A 184 -12.16 -11.40 -6.23
CA GLY A 184 -12.62 -11.35 -4.83
C GLY A 184 -14.12 -11.04 -4.71
N HIS A 185 -14.54 -10.54 -3.54
CA HIS A 185 -15.96 -10.39 -3.22
C HIS A 185 -16.58 -9.06 -3.65
N HIS A 186 -15.77 -8.07 -4.06
CA HIS A 186 -16.25 -6.75 -4.43
C HIS A 186 -15.47 -6.21 -5.62
N ALA A 187 -16.17 -5.51 -6.52
CA ALA A 187 -15.57 -4.79 -7.62
C ALA A 187 -16.22 -3.42 -7.80
N ILE A 188 -15.38 -2.42 -8.09
CA ILE A 188 -15.75 -1.04 -8.39
C ILE A 188 -15.21 -0.75 -9.80
N ARG A 189 -16.10 -0.44 -10.73
CA ARG A 189 -15.79 -0.20 -12.13
C ARG A 189 -15.47 1.27 -12.36
N LEU A 190 -14.44 1.53 -13.16
CA LEU A 190 -14.05 2.87 -13.58
C LEU A 190 -14.76 3.24 -14.88
N ALA A 191 -15.09 4.51 -15.12
CA ALA A 191 -15.80 4.93 -16.32
C ALA A 191 -14.91 4.95 -17.57
N ALA A 192 -13.61 5.20 -17.41
CA ALA A 192 -12.67 5.29 -18.50
C ALA A 192 -12.56 3.99 -19.31
N TYR A 193 -12.19 4.14 -20.59
CA TYR A 193 -11.96 3.03 -21.53
C TYR A 193 -13.13 2.04 -21.62
N GLY A 194 -14.37 2.53 -21.52
CA GLY A 194 -15.56 1.68 -21.62
C GLY A 194 -15.75 0.72 -20.44
N GLY A 195 -15.12 0.99 -19.29
CA GLY A 195 -15.33 0.19 -18.09
C GLY A 195 -14.41 -1.01 -17.92
N VAL A 196 -13.33 -1.12 -18.69
CA VAL A 196 -12.44 -2.30 -18.66
C VAL A 196 -11.52 -2.34 -17.43
N TYR A 197 -11.28 -1.20 -16.77
CA TYR A 197 -10.48 -1.12 -15.53
C TYR A 197 -11.37 -1.10 -14.29
N LEU A 198 -10.96 -1.86 -13.28
CA LEU A 198 -11.67 -2.00 -12.02
C LEU A 198 -10.71 -1.87 -10.83
N LEU A 199 -11.24 -1.40 -9.71
CA LEU A 199 -10.71 -1.73 -8.39
C LEU A 199 -11.45 -2.97 -7.89
N HIS A 200 -10.73 -3.99 -7.44
CA HIS A 200 -11.37 -5.23 -6.99
C HIS A 200 -10.56 -5.92 -5.88
N GLY A 201 -11.18 -6.91 -5.25
CA GLY A 201 -10.52 -7.75 -4.25
C GLY A 201 -9.57 -8.77 -4.85
N THR A 202 -9.20 -9.78 -4.08
CA THR A 202 -8.35 -10.88 -4.55
C THR A 202 -8.67 -12.11 -3.73
N ASN A 203 -8.65 -13.28 -4.35
CA ASN A 203 -8.65 -14.56 -3.65
C ASN A 203 -7.23 -15.08 -3.35
N ALA A 204 -6.19 -14.42 -3.86
CA ALA A 204 -4.80 -14.71 -3.53
C ALA A 204 -4.39 -14.01 -2.23
N ASP A 205 -3.60 -14.71 -1.41
CA ASP A 205 -2.99 -14.18 -0.18
C ASP A 205 -1.73 -13.32 -0.41
N PHE A 206 -1.37 -13.07 -1.66
CA PHE A 206 -0.23 -12.24 -2.06
C PHE A 206 -0.59 -11.31 -3.23
N GLY A 207 0.32 -10.40 -3.58
CA GLY A 207 0.20 -9.55 -4.77
C GLY A 207 -0.20 -8.09 -4.47
N ILE A 208 -0.50 -7.76 -3.22
CA ILE A 208 -0.76 -6.38 -2.80
C ILE A 208 0.58 -5.67 -2.50
N GLY A 209 0.75 -4.47 -3.07
CA GLY A 209 2.05 -3.81 -3.12
C GLY A 209 3.00 -4.48 -4.12
N MET A 210 2.47 -5.08 -5.19
CA MET A 210 3.23 -5.69 -6.29
C MET A 210 2.58 -5.42 -7.66
N ARG A 211 3.29 -5.77 -8.74
CA ARG A 211 2.82 -5.70 -10.13
C ARG A 211 2.45 -7.09 -10.65
N VAL A 212 1.22 -7.52 -10.41
CA VAL A 212 0.77 -8.92 -10.66
C VAL A 212 -0.53 -9.03 -11.45
N SER A 213 -1.26 -7.94 -11.63
CA SER A 213 -2.57 -7.98 -12.27
C SER A 213 -2.46 -7.88 -13.80
N SER A 214 -3.59 -8.00 -14.50
CA SER A 214 -3.68 -7.73 -15.94
C SER A 214 -4.27 -6.34 -16.22
N GLY A 215 -3.84 -5.33 -15.45
CA GLY A 215 -4.17 -3.92 -15.64
C GLY A 215 -5.12 -3.34 -14.59
N CYS A 216 -5.98 -4.17 -13.98
CA CYS A 216 -6.86 -3.75 -12.90
C CYS A 216 -6.11 -3.53 -11.57
N ILE A 217 -6.76 -2.86 -10.62
CA ILE A 217 -6.18 -2.49 -9.33
C ILE A 217 -6.73 -3.43 -8.27
N ARG A 218 -5.84 -4.17 -7.60
CA ARG A 218 -6.18 -5.15 -6.57
C ARG A 218 -6.05 -4.50 -5.19
N LEU A 219 -7.00 -4.79 -4.31
CA LEU A 219 -6.94 -4.48 -2.89
C LEU A 219 -7.12 -5.77 -2.09
N ARG A 220 -6.71 -5.78 -0.82
CA ARG A 220 -7.06 -6.88 0.10
C ARG A 220 -8.58 -6.95 0.26
N ASP A 221 -9.11 -8.11 0.65
CA ASP A 221 -10.56 -8.33 0.66
C ASP A 221 -11.29 -7.37 1.62
N ASP A 222 -10.77 -7.18 2.84
CA ASP A 222 -11.31 -6.22 3.81
C ASP A 222 -11.21 -4.76 3.33
N ASP A 223 -10.14 -4.43 2.61
CA ASP A 223 -9.92 -3.10 2.05
C ASP A 223 -10.94 -2.79 0.94
N ILE A 224 -11.10 -3.69 -0.04
CA ILE A 224 -12.07 -3.48 -1.11
C ILE A 224 -13.49 -3.43 -0.55
N LYS A 225 -13.82 -4.27 0.44
CA LYS A 225 -15.13 -4.27 1.08
C LYS A 225 -15.41 -2.95 1.78
N THR A 226 -14.42 -2.42 2.50
CA THR A 226 -14.52 -1.12 3.16
C THR A 226 -14.68 0.00 2.14
N LEU A 227 -13.82 0.06 1.12
CA LEU A 227 -13.91 1.08 0.06
C LEU A 227 -15.24 1.00 -0.68
N PHE A 228 -15.70 -0.20 -1.04
CA PHE A 228 -16.98 -0.45 -1.72
C PHE A 228 -18.17 0.10 -0.96
N SER A 229 -18.16 -0.01 0.37
CA SER A 229 -19.24 0.52 1.21
C SER A 229 -19.30 2.05 1.23
N GLN A 230 -18.17 2.72 0.97
CA GLN A 230 -18.03 4.17 1.10
C GLN A 230 -18.17 4.91 -0.25
N VAL A 231 -17.73 4.29 -1.35
CA VAL A 231 -17.76 4.92 -2.68
C VAL A 231 -19.11 4.73 -3.37
N THR A 232 -19.49 5.73 -4.15
CA THR A 232 -20.69 5.72 -5.00
C THR A 232 -20.33 5.97 -6.46
N PRO A 233 -21.15 5.53 -7.43
CA PRO A 233 -21.04 6.02 -8.80
C PRO A 233 -20.94 7.55 -8.85
N GLY A 234 -20.08 8.06 -9.73
CA GLY A 234 -19.70 9.47 -9.81
C GLY A 234 -18.52 9.89 -8.92
N THR A 235 -18.09 9.06 -7.95
CA THR A 235 -16.88 9.35 -7.15
C THR A 235 -15.68 9.56 -8.08
N LYS A 236 -14.98 10.70 -7.97
CA LYS A 236 -13.80 11.01 -8.78
C LYS A 236 -12.65 10.06 -8.48
N VAL A 237 -11.90 9.71 -9.51
CA VAL A 237 -10.71 8.86 -9.44
C VAL A 237 -9.59 9.52 -10.26
N ASN A 238 -8.44 9.77 -9.64
CA ASN A 238 -7.26 10.29 -10.30
C ASN A 238 -6.09 9.30 -10.12
N ILE A 239 -5.60 8.73 -11.21
CA ILE A 239 -4.48 7.79 -11.22
C ILE A 239 -3.24 8.51 -11.75
N ILE A 240 -2.25 8.67 -10.88
CA ILE A 240 -0.99 9.37 -11.14
C ILE A 240 0.18 8.39 -11.00
N ASN A 241 1.32 8.76 -11.59
CA ASN A 241 2.58 8.05 -11.47
C ASN A 241 3.63 9.03 -10.95
N THR A 242 3.87 9.04 -9.64
CA THR A 242 4.74 10.04 -8.99
C THR A 242 5.61 9.36 -7.93
N PRO A 243 6.84 8.94 -8.28
CA PRO A 243 7.73 8.23 -7.36
C PRO A 243 8.34 9.14 -6.29
N ILE A 244 8.35 10.45 -6.49
CA ILE A 244 8.88 11.43 -5.55
C ILE A 244 7.81 12.44 -5.12
N LYS A 245 7.73 12.68 -3.82
CA LYS A 245 6.86 13.70 -3.22
C LYS A 245 7.73 14.61 -2.36
N VAL A 246 7.47 15.92 -2.42
CA VAL A 246 8.16 16.93 -1.61
C VAL A 246 7.14 17.79 -0.89
N SER A 247 7.47 18.30 0.29
CA SER A 247 6.61 19.22 1.04
C SER A 247 7.43 20.17 1.90
N ALA A 248 7.14 21.46 1.80
CA ALA A 248 7.60 22.47 2.75
C ALA A 248 6.52 22.62 3.82
N GLU A 249 6.76 22.06 5.01
CA GLU A 249 5.76 21.97 6.05
C GLU A 249 5.66 23.29 6.86
N PRO A 250 4.49 23.59 7.47
CA PRO A 250 4.28 24.84 8.22
C PRO A 250 5.22 25.05 9.41
N ASN A 251 5.77 23.97 9.97
CA ASN A 251 6.78 24.00 11.04
C ASN A 251 8.21 24.24 10.53
N GLY A 252 8.37 24.52 9.23
CA GLY A 252 9.65 24.74 8.57
C GLY A 252 10.39 23.48 8.15
N ALA A 253 9.89 22.28 8.47
CA ALA A 253 10.49 21.03 7.96
C ALA A 253 10.38 20.97 6.43
N ARG A 254 11.37 20.37 5.78
CA ARG A 254 11.39 20.19 4.33
C ARG A 254 11.44 18.70 4.07
N LEU A 255 10.29 18.10 3.81
CA LEU A 255 10.17 16.66 3.70
C LEU A 255 10.24 16.21 2.25
N VAL A 256 10.97 15.13 2.00
CA VAL A 256 10.96 14.41 0.73
C VAL A 256 10.70 12.92 0.98
N GLU A 257 9.86 12.31 0.16
CA GLU A 257 9.60 10.88 0.14
C GLU A 257 9.88 10.35 -1.26
N VAL A 258 10.78 9.38 -1.38
CA VAL A 258 11.23 8.83 -2.66
C VAL A 258 11.02 7.32 -2.67
N HIS A 259 10.30 6.86 -3.69
CA HIS A 259 10.07 5.47 -4.04
C HIS A 259 10.85 5.13 -5.31
N GLN A 260 11.06 3.84 -5.55
CA GLN A 260 11.56 3.37 -6.83
C GLN A 260 10.53 3.64 -7.95
N PRO A 261 10.93 4.18 -9.12
CA PRO A 261 10.04 4.29 -10.29
C PRO A 261 9.51 2.93 -10.74
N LEU A 262 8.37 2.95 -11.43
CA LEU A 262 7.88 1.74 -12.10
C LEU A 262 8.80 1.39 -13.27
N SER A 263 9.24 0.12 -13.32
CA SER A 263 9.90 -0.44 -14.49
C SER A 263 9.04 -0.27 -15.76
N GLU A 264 9.68 -0.11 -16.89
CA GLU A 264 9.06 -0.14 -18.22
C GLU A 264 9.30 -1.49 -18.91
N LYS A 265 10.41 -2.16 -18.57
CA LYS A 265 10.83 -3.46 -19.09
C LYS A 265 11.12 -4.43 -17.95
N ILE A 266 11.13 -5.74 -18.29
CA ILE A 266 11.29 -6.82 -17.30
C ILE A 266 12.67 -6.82 -16.65
N ASP A 267 13.70 -6.40 -17.38
CA ASP A 267 15.10 -6.40 -16.92
C ASP A 267 15.53 -5.04 -16.33
N ASP A 268 14.61 -4.09 -16.17
CA ASP A 268 14.94 -2.82 -15.54
C ASP A 268 15.21 -3.03 -14.05
N ASP A 269 16.24 -2.37 -13.53
CA ASP A 269 16.45 -2.20 -12.09
C ASP A 269 15.78 -0.88 -11.62
N PRO A 270 14.66 -0.93 -10.89
CA PRO A 270 13.97 0.25 -10.38
C PRO A 270 14.83 1.14 -9.48
N GLN A 271 15.87 0.59 -8.84
CA GLN A 271 16.79 1.36 -8.01
C GLN A 271 17.64 2.33 -8.86
N LEU A 272 17.92 1.96 -10.11
CA LEU A 272 18.80 2.71 -11.02
C LEU A 272 18.03 3.57 -12.01
N LEU A 273 16.71 3.38 -12.15
CA LEU A 273 15.89 4.19 -13.06
C LEU A 273 15.93 5.68 -12.68
N PRO A 274 15.99 6.60 -13.65
CA PRO A 274 16.00 8.03 -13.39
C PRO A 274 14.65 8.50 -12.82
N ILE A 275 14.70 9.52 -11.95
CA ILE A 275 13.51 10.18 -11.41
C ILE A 275 13.42 11.57 -12.02
N THR A 276 12.38 11.81 -12.82
CA THR A 276 12.10 13.12 -13.39
C THR A 276 11.42 14.03 -12.36
N LEU A 277 12.02 15.18 -12.08
CA LEU A 277 11.45 16.22 -11.22
C LEU A 277 10.65 17.21 -12.05
N ASN A 278 9.45 17.57 -11.59
CA ASN A 278 8.74 18.72 -12.14
C ASN A 278 9.35 20.05 -11.62
N SER A 279 8.91 21.19 -12.16
CA SER A 279 9.49 22.50 -11.79
C SER A 279 9.36 22.85 -10.30
N ALA A 280 8.29 22.40 -9.63
CA ALA A 280 8.10 22.62 -8.20
C ALA A 280 9.06 21.76 -7.36
N MET A 281 9.25 20.49 -7.75
CA MET A 281 10.21 19.57 -7.12
C MET A 281 11.65 20.01 -7.35
N GLN A 282 11.97 20.50 -8.55
CA GLN A 282 13.28 21.05 -8.87
C GLN A 282 13.56 22.31 -8.01
N SER A 283 12.62 23.25 -7.98
CA SER A 283 12.69 24.42 -7.08
C SER A 283 12.84 24.02 -5.60
N PHE A 284 12.16 22.95 -5.16
CA PHE A 284 12.30 22.44 -3.80
C PHE A 284 13.71 21.88 -3.55
N LYS A 285 14.28 21.12 -4.49
CA LYS A 285 15.63 20.55 -4.42
C LYS A 285 16.71 21.64 -4.38
N ASP A 286 16.57 22.67 -5.22
CA ASP A 286 17.57 23.72 -5.40
C ASP A 286 17.48 24.86 -4.36
N ALA A 287 16.44 24.86 -3.54
CA ALA A 287 16.22 25.90 -2.53
C ALA A 287 17.36 25.95 -1.50
N ALA A 288 17.74 27.16 -1.08
CA ALA A 288 18.80 27.37 -0.10
C ALA A 288 18.52 26.73 1.28
N GLN A 289 17.24 26.45 1.59
CA GLN A 289 16.84 25.78 2.82
C GLN A 289 16.90 24.24 2.71
N THR A 290 17.15 23.68 1.54
CA THR A 290 17.30 22.23 1.32
C THR A 290 18.77 21.86 1.43
N ASP A 291 19.07 20.84 2.23
CA ASP A 291 20.38 20.20 2.27
C ASP A 291 20.54 19.34 1.01
N ALA A 292 21.49 19.71 0.15
CA ALA A 292 21.69 19.07 -1.14
C ALA A 292 22.24 17.65 -0.99
N GLU A 293 23.07 17.40 0.02
CA GLU A 293 23.69 16.09 0.27
C GLU A 293 22.64 15.12 0.83
N VAL A 294 21.86 15.55 1.83
CA VAL A 294 20.78 14.72 2.37
C VAL A 294 19.72 14.48 1.30
N MET A 295 19.34 15.50 0.52
CA MET A 295 18.40 15.34 -0.59
C MET A 295 18.89 14.33 -1.62
N GLN A 296 20.17 14.39 -2.01
CA GLN A 296 20.74 13.42 -2.94
C GLN A 296 20.75 12.02 -2.35
N HIS A 297 21.16 11.87 -1.09
CA HIS A 297 21.16 10.58 -0.39
C HIS A 297 19.76 9.95 -0.37
N VAL A 298 18.70 10.72 -0.10
CA VAL A 298 17.33 10.19 -0.12
C VAL A 298 16.90 9.76 -1.53
N MET A 299 17.28 10.51 -2.56
CA MET A 299 17.05 10.13 -3.97
C MET A 299 17.78 8.84 -4.38
N ASP A 300 18.93 8.59 -3.77
CA ASP A 300 19.74 7.39 -4.03
C ASP A 300 19.23 6.17 -3.24
N VAL A 301 18.80 6.36 -1.99
CA VAL A 301 18.32 5.28 -1.12
C VAL A 301 16.91 4.82 -1.49
N ARG A 302 15.99 5.76 -1.77
CA ARG A 302 14.59 5.46 -2.15
C ARG A 302 13.85 4.56 -1.16
N SER A 303 13.93 4.88 0.13
CA SER A 303 13.36 4.08 1.23
C SER A 303 11.82 4.05 1.26
N GLY A 304 11.15 4.87 0.46
CA GLY A 304 9.69 5.02 0.47
C GLY A 304 9.14 5.72 1.72
N MET A 305 10.01 6.33 2.55
CA MET A 305 9.65 7.04 3.78
C MET A 305 9.98 8.54 3.68
N PRO A 306 9.16 9.44 4.27
CA PRO A 306 9.49 10.85 4.37
C PRO A 306 10.77 11.10 5.19
N VAL A 307 11.64 11.97 4.69
CA VAL A 307 12.89 12.41 5.34
C VAL A 307 12.96 13.93 5.35
N ASP A 308 13.32 14.53 6.49
CA ASP A 308 13.60 15.97 6.59
C ASP A 308 14.96 16.28 5.97
N VAL A 309 14.94 17.00 4.84
CA VAL A 309 16.10 17.50 4.11
C VAL A 309 16.32 18.98 4.36
N ARG A 310 15.81 19.54 5.45
CA ARG A 310 16.10 20.91 5.83
C ARG A 310 17.60 21.07 6.14
N ARG A 311 18.21 22.10 5.56
CA ARG A 311 19.56 22.52 5.87
C ARG A 311 19.63 23.04 7.30
N HIS A 312 20.42 22.37 8.14
CA HIS A 312 20.77 22.85 9.47
C HIS A 312 22.03 23.70 9.38
N GLN A 313 21.99 24.94 9.90
CA GLN A 313 23.22 25.72 10.08
C GLN A 313 24.02 25.08 11.21
N VAL A 314 25.17 24.50 10.88
CA VAL A 314 26.16 24.14 11.89
C VAL A 314 26.74 25.46 12.39
N SER A 315 26.36 25.88 13.61
CA SER A 315 27.08 26.95 14.28
C SER A 315 28.54 26.51 14.42
N PRO A 316 29.54 27.33 14.02
CA PRO A 316 30.92 27.02 14.32
C PRO A 316 31.02 26.83 15.83
N GLN A 317 31.34 25.62 16.28
CA GLN A 317 31.76 25.44 17.66
C GLN A 317 33.01 26.31 17.82
N THR A 318 32.88 27.41 18.55
CA THR A 318 34.02 28.12 19.11
C THR A 318 34.79 27.11 19.95
N LEU A 319 35.95 26.70 19.42
CA LEU A 319 37.00 25.99 20.15
C LEU A 319 37.57 26.90 21.26
#